data_AF-A0AAN9BW81-F1
#
_entry.id   AF-A0AAN9BW81-F1
#
_cell.length_a   1.000
_cell.length_b   1.000
_cell.length_c   1.000
_cell.angle_alpha   90.00
_cell.angle_beta   90.00
_cell.angle_gamma   90.00
#
_symmetry.space_group_name_H-M   'P 1'
#
loop_
_entity.id
_entity.type
_entity.pdbx_description
1 polymer ?
#
loop_
_entity_poly.entity_id
_entity_poly.type
_entity_poly.pdbx_seq_one_letter_code
_entity_poly.pdbx_strand_id
1 'polypeptide(L)'
;MRKLAGSHWGTNEKILKTVYQGTVRPHLEYGSSSWATAAKTHQQALDKVQNQALRTITGAMKSTPIQKMEQVTGIPPLSKRRDCKTMVQATKYQCTHDHPMSDRLKKMSLGRLKRSSFALEARDLQKKHQTEMPELVEPPSFSLDAPPWEDRQGNLDIQTSVPYLTTKDEQSNATKKALTLAMLEERYPQEVWIQVYTDGSATEAVKNGGRGCMSSTPVERGKQRLYQQASTVQTTELRYKH
;
A
#
# COMPACT_ATOMS: atom_id res chain seq x y z
N MET A 1 -1.06 -2.09 -23.15
CA MET A 1 -2.15 -1.07 -23.09
C MET A 1 -2.85 -0.83 -24.43
N ARG A 2 -2.18 -0.44 -25.52
CA ARG A 2 -2.86 -0.16 -26.82
C ARG A 2 -3.76 -1.29 -27.33
N LYS A 3 -3.36 -2.55 -27.16
CA LYS A 3 -4.17 -3.73 -27.51
C LYS A 3 -5.48 -3.83 -26.72
N LEU A 4 -5.52 -3.32 -25.48
CA LEU A 4 -6.71 -3.32 -24.62
C LEU A 4 -7.67 -2.18 -24.95
N ALA A 5 -7.13 -1.04 -25.39
CA ALA A 5 -7.94 0.13 -25.71
C ALA A 5 -8.82 -0.08 -26.95
N GLY A 6 -8.34 -0.83 -27.95
CA GLY A 6 -9.11 -1.17 -29.17
C GLY A 6 -9.55 0.05 -30.00
N SER A 7 -10.07 -0.19 -31.21
CA SER A 7 -10.69 0.85 -32.06
C SER A 7 -12.19 0.63 -32.32
N HIS A 8 -12.72 -0.56 -31.97
CA HIS A 8 -14.11 -0.95 -32.26
C HIS A 8 -14.85 -1.44 -31.00
N TRP A 9 -14.22 -2.26 -30.15
CA TRP A 9 -14.74 -2.72 -28.85
C TRP A 9 -13.74 -2.41 -27.74
N GLY A 10 -13.60 -1.13 -27.42
CA GLY A 10 -12.57 -0.65 -26.51
C GLY A 10 -12.89 -0.81 -25.03
N THR A 11 -11.85 -1.04 -24.23
CA THR A 11 -11.94 -1.08 -22.75
C THR A 11 -12.24 0.31 -22.19
N ASN A 12 -13.09 0.40 -21.15
CA ASN A 12 -13.44 1.65 -20.48
C ASN A 12 -12.19 2.38 -19.92
N GLU A 13 -12.19 3.72 -20.00
CA GLU A 13 -11.15 4.61 -19.45
C GLU A 13 -10.76 4.22 -18.01
N LYS A 14 -11.76 3.91 -17.16
CA LYS A 14 -11.53 3.50 -15.77
C LYS A 14 -10.65 2.25 -15.67
N ILE A 15 -10.92 1.25 -16.49
CA ILE A 15 -10.15 0.00 -16.49
C ILE A 15 -8.74 0.25 -17.03
N LEU A 16 -8.59 1.03 -18.10
CA LEU A 16 -7.28 1.38 -18.65
C LEU A 16 -6.44 2.17 -17.64
N LYS A 17 -7.06 3.09 -16.89
CA LYS A 17 -6.44 3.80 -15.77
C LYS A 17 -5.99 2.83 -14.68
N THR A 18 -6.83 1.89 -14.26
CA THR A 18 -6.47 0.85 -13.27
C THR A 18 -5.29 0.02 -13.75
N VAL A 19 -5.31 -0.43 -15.02
CA VAL A 19 -4.20 -1.20 -15.62
C VAL A 19 -2.90 -0.38 -15.61
N TYR A 20 -2.95 0.89 -16.03
CA TYR A 20 -1.77 1.77 -15.97
C TYR A 20 -1.24 1.89 -14.53
N GLN A 21 -2.11 2.15 -13.58
CA GLN A 21 -1.74 2.37 -12.18
C GLN A 21 -1.22 1.13 -11.47
N GLY A 22 -1.74 -0.05 -11.81
CA GLY A 22 -1.38 -1.34 -11.20
C GLY A 22 -0.22 -2.06 -11.89
N THR A 23 0.01 -1.84 -13.18
CA THR A 23 1.05 -2.57 -13.93
C THR A 23 2.17 -1.67 -14.43
N VAL A 24 1.88 -0.59 -15.16
CA VAL A 24 2.91 0.23 -15.80
C VAL A 24 3.60 1.15 -14.79
N ARG A 25 2.82 1.91 -14.02
CA ARG A 25 3.34 2.91 -13.08
C ARG A 25 4.31 2.34 -12.03
N PRO A 26 4.07 1.16 -11.42
CA PRO A 26 5.04 0.57 -10.49
C PRO A 26 6.41 0.33 -11.11
N HIS A 27 6.47 -0.11 -12.37
CA HIS A 27 7.74 -0.31 -13.08
C HIS A 27 8.46 1.01 -13.36
N LEU A 28 7.73 2.07 -13.73
CA LEU A 28 8.30 3.39 -13.98
C LEU A 28 8.88 4.04 -12.72
N GLU A 29 8.32 3.72 -11.55
CA GLU A 29 8.72 4.30 -10.27
C GLU A 29 9.59 3.38 -9.43
N TYR A 30 9.93 2.21 -9.95
CA TYR A 30 10.77 1.26 -9.23
C TYR A 30 12.16 1.87 -9.01
N GLY A 31 12.58 1.93 -7.74
CA GLY A 31 13.86 2.51 -7.36
C GLY A 31 13.99 4.02 -7.59
N SER A 32 12.89 4.77 -7.75
CA SER A 32 12.95 6.21 -8.08
C SER A 32 13.78 7.07 -7.14
N SER A 33 13.83 6.70 -5.86
CA SER A 33 14.70 7.35 -4.87
C SER A 33 16.19 7.13 -5.16
N SER A 34 16.57 5.96 -5.66
CA SER A 34 17.96 5.59 -5.92
C SER A 34 18.55 6.36 -7.11
N TRP A 35 17.72 6.63 -8.12
CA TRP A 35 18.11 7.39 -9.31
C TRP A 35 17.54 8.82 -9.32
N ALA A 36 17.19 9.38 -8.16
CA ALA A 36 16.69 10.76 -8.03
C ALA A 36 17.66 11.79 -8.64
N THR A 37 18.96 11.53 -8.61
CA THR A 37 20.03 12.37 -9.16
C THR A 37 20.38 12.08 -10.62
N ALA A 38 19.62 11.21 -11.30
CA ALA A 38 19.82 10.89 -12.70
C ALA A 38 19.57 12.12 -13.58
N ALA A 39 20.19 12.13 -14.77
CA ALA A 39 20.01 13.22 -15.73
C ALA A 39 18.53 13.40 -16.11
N LYS A 40 18.11 14.67 -16.28
CA LYS A 40 16.74 15.04 -16.65
C LYS A 40 16.26 14.34 -17.94
N THR A 41 17.18 14.08 -18.87
CA THR A 41 16.90 13.37 -20.13
C THR A 41 16.34 11.96 -19.89
N HIS A 42 16.88 11.21 -18.91
CA HIS A 42 16.38 9.89 -18.56
C HIS A 42 15.03 9.96 -17.85
N GLN A 43 14.83 10.95 -16.97
CA GLN A 43 13.54 11.17 -16.31
C GLN A 43 12.45 11.52 -17.32
N GLN A 44 12.76 12.39 -18.30
CA GLN A 44 11.85 12.76 -19.38
C GLN A 44 11.50 11.57 -20.30
N ALA A 45 12.40 10.59 -20.47
CA ALA A 45 12.10 9.38 -21.20
C ALA A 45 10.97 8.58 -20.53
N LEU A 46 10.96 8.51 -19.19
CA LEU A 46 9.87 7.89 -18.43
C LEU A 46 8.58 8.71 -18.51
N ASP A 47 8.68 10.04 -18.48
CA ASP A 47 7.52 10.93 -18.63
C ASP A 47 6.83 10.73 -19.99
N LYS A 48 7.59 10.47 -21.06
CA LYS A 48 7.04 10.13 -22.38
C LYS A 48 6.21 8.84 -22.34
N VAL A 49 6.60 7.85 -21.54
CA VAL A 49 5.83 6.60 -21.37
C VAL A 49 4.50 6.89 -20.67
N GLN A 50 4.49 7.71 -19.60
CA GLN A 50 3.25 8.15 -18.97
C GLN A 50 2.37 8.93 -19.96
N ASN A 51 2.94 9.87 -20.73
CA ASN A 51 2.18 10.65 -21.70
C ASN A 51 1.50 9.78 -22.77
N GLN A 52 2.19 8.73 -23.23
CA GLN A 52 1.62 7.78 -24.17
C GLN A 52 0.51 6.93 -23.54
N ALA A 53 0.65 6.57 -22.26
CA ALA A 53 -0.39 5.89 -21.51
C ALA A 53 -1.64 6.78 -21.34
N LEU A 54 -1.46 8.06 -20.98
CA LEU A 54 -2.55 9.05 -20.85
C LEU A 54 -3.33 9.21 -22.16
N ARG A 55 -2.63 9.30 -23.31
CA ARG A 55 -3.28 9.35 -24.63
C ARG A 55 -4.06 8.09 -24.95
N THR A 56 -3.55 6.93 -24.53
CA THR A 56 -4.23 5.64 -24.73
C THR A 56 -5.47 5.53 -23.85
N ILE A 57 -5.42 6.07 -22.62
CA ILE A 57 -6.54 6.07 -21.66
C ILE A 57 -7.65 7.00 -22.15
N THR A 58 -7.29 8.24 -22.51
CA THR A 58 -8.24 9.30 -22.89
C THR A 58 -8.71 9.23 -24.34
N GLY A 59 -8.01 8.50 -25.20
CA GLY A 59 -8.22 8.57 -26.66
C GLY A 59 -7.86 9.93 -27.28
N ALA A 60 -7.17 10.81 -26.53
CA ALA A 60 -6.89 12.17 -26.96
C ALA A 60 -5.92 12.25 -28.14
N MET A 61 -6.11 13.26 -29.00
CA MET A 61 -5.22 13.56 -30.12
C MET A 61 -3.79 13.84 -29.65
N LYS A 62 -2.80 13.66 -30.53
CA LYS A 62 -1.39 13.96 -30.24
C LYS A 62 -1.16 15.44 -29.86
N SER A 63 -1.98 16.35 -30.40
CA SER A 63 -1.94 17.80 -30.12
C SER A 63 -2.51 18.16 -28.75
N THR A 64 -3.27 17.27 -28.09
CA THR A 64 -3.86 17.57 -26.79
C THR A 64 -2.76 17.79 -25.73
N PRO A 65 -2.81 18.91 -24.96
CA PRO A 65 -1.86 19.19 -23.90
C PRO A 65 -1.85 18.11 -22.81
N ILE A 66 -0.65 17.73 -22.34
CA ILE A 66 -0.47 16.70 -21.31
C ILE A 66 -1.16 17.06 -20.00
N GLN A 67 -1.03 18.32 -19.57
CA GLN A 67 -1.64 18.81 -18.34
C GLN A 67 -3.16 18.65 -18.33
N LYS A 68 -3.82 18.80 -19.49
CA LYS A 68 -5.27 18.59 -19.60
C LYS A 68 -5.63 17.12 -19.46
N MET A 69 -4.85 16.22 -20.04
CA MET A 69 -5.05 14.78 -19.87
C MET A 69 -4.81 14.33 -18.41
N GLU A 70 -3.80 14.90 -17.73
CA GLU A 70 -3.55 14.65 -16.30
C GLU A 70 -4.73 15.10 -15.43
N GLN A 71 -5.29 16.28 -15.71
CA GLN A 71 -6.48 16.79 -15.01
C GLN A 71 -7.70 15.89 -15.22
N VAL A 72 -8.02 15.54 -16.47
CA VAL A 72 -9.19 14.70 -16.80
C VAL A 72 -9.07 13.31 -16.20
N THR A 73 -7.90 12.68 -16.32
CA THR A 73 -7.68 11.32 -15.78
C THR A 73 -7.48 11.32 -14.26
N GLY A 74 -7.19 12.45 -13.63
CA GLY A 74 -6.77 12.53 -12.24
C GLY A 74 -5.45 11.79 -11.96
N ILE A 75 -4.59 11.62 -12.97
CA ILE A 75 -3.25 11.04 -12.81
C ILE A 75 -2.26 12.20 -12.70
N PRO A 76 -1.52 12.33 -11.57
CA PRO A 76 -0.56 13.41 -11.42
C PRO A 76 0.68 13.21 -12.30
N PRO A 77 1.44 14.28 -12.59
CA PRO A 77 2.72 14.19 -13.28
C PRO A 77 3.66 13.19 -12.60
N LEU A 78 4.35 12.39 -13.40
CA LEU A 78 5.30 11.41 -12.90
C LEU A 78 6.47 12.08 -12.16
N SER A 79 6.86 13.30 -12.57
CA SER A 79 7.84 14.14 -11.86
C SER A 79 7.45 14.40 -10.42
N LYS A 80 6.24 14.91 -10.18
CA LYS A 80 5.73 15.16 -8.82
C LYS A 80 5.74 13.89 -7.97
N ARG A 81 5.40 12.74 -8.57
CA ARG A 81 5.42 11.46 -7.86
C ARG A 81 6.83 11.02 -7.48
N ARG A 82 7.83 11.25 -8.34
CA ARG A 82 9.24 11.00 -8.02
C ARG A 82 9.72 11.89 -6.89
N ASP A 83 9.37 13.18 -6.93
CA ASP A 83 9.72 14.14 -5.88
C ASP A 83 9.13 13.69 -4.52
N CYS A 84 7.84 13.33 -4.48
CA CYS A 84 7.22 12.78 -3.29
C CYS A 84 7.93 11.50 -2.79
N LYS A 85 8.31 10.57 -3.68
CA LYS A 85 9.03 9.36 -3.27
C LYS A 85 10.41 9.67 -2.69
N THR A 86 11.13 10.63 -3.25
CA THR A 86 12.41 11.11 -2.71
C THR A 86 12.23 11.68 -1.32
N MET A 87 11.22 12.54 -1.11
CA MET A 87 10.91 13.12 0.20
C MET A 87 10.51 12.05 1.23
N VAL A 88 9.60 11.14 0.86
CA VAL A 88 9.20 10.02 1.74
C VAL A 88 10.40 9.17 2.13
N GLN A 89 11.31 8.89 1.19
CA GLN A 89 12.52 8.12 1.49
C GLN A 89 13.48 8.89 2.41
N ALA A 90 13.62 10.19 2.22
CA ALA A 90 14.41 11.06 3.10
C ALA A 90 13.87 11.07 4.53
N THR A 91 12.55 11.24 4.68
CA THR A 91 11.87 11.17 5.97
C THR A 91 12.05 9.80 6.62
N LYS A 92 11.91 8.71 5.87
CA LYS A 92 12.19 7.35 6.39
C LYS A 92 13.59 7.25 7.00
N TYR A 93 14.61 7.75 6.31
CA TYR A 93 15.98 7.75 6.83
C TYR A 93 16.15 8.57 8.10
N GLN A 94 15.38 9.66 8.26
CA GLN A 94 15.41 10.49 9.47
C GLN A 94 14.69 9.80 10.65
N CYS A 95 13.62 9.05 10.36
CA CYS A 95 12.80 8.36 11.36
C CYS A 95 13.39 7.01 11.82
N THR A 96 14.28 6.40 11.05
CA THR A 96 14.96 5.16 11.43
C THR A 96 16.16 5.43 12.34
N HIS A 97 16.16 4.81 13.53
CA HIS A 97 17.30 4.83 14.46
C HIS A 97 18.56 4.22 13.79
N ASP A 98 19.73 4.80 14.03
CA ASP A 98 21.05 4.37 13.52
C ASP A 98 21.17 4.14 12.00
N HIS A 99 20.40 4.85 11.18
CA HIS A 99 20.57 4.75 9.73
C HIS A 99 21.73 5.64 9.23
N PRO A 100 22.72 5.13 8.48
CA PRO A 100 23.89 5.90 8.05
C PRO A 100 23.54 7.09 7.13
N MET A 101 22.39 7.01 6.46
CA MET A 101 21.89 8.10 5.64
C MET A 101 21.20 9.21 6.46
N SER A 102 20.78 8.95 7.69
CA SER A 102 20.22 9.96 8.60
C SER A 102 21.26 11.05 8.87
N ASP A 103 22.47 10.66 9.26
CA ASP A 103 23.59 11.58 9.47
C ASP A 103 23.96 12.36 8.22
N ARG A 104 23.99 11.69 7.06
CA ARG A 104 24.25 12.35 5.78
C ARG A 104 23.18 13.37 5.42
N LEU A 105 21.91 13.11 5.76
CA LEU A 105 20.80 14.06 5.60
C LEU A 105 20.83 15.20 6.61
N LYS A 106 21.56 15.09 7.72
CA LYS A 106 21.82 16.20 8.65
C LYS A 106 23.06 17.01 8.28
N LYS A 107 24.12 16.37 7.77
CA LYS A 107 25.42 17.00 7.44
C LYS A 107 25.34 17.94 6.23
N MET A 108 25.74 19.19 6.40
CA MET A 108 25.85 20.12 5.27
C MET A 108 26.91 19.63 4.27
N SER A 109 26.55 19.56 2.98
CA SER A 109 27.51 19.25 1.93
C SER A 109 28.36 20.50 1.68
N LEU A 110 29.68 20.35 1.69
CA LEU A 110 30.62 21.44 1.40
C LEU A 110 30.61 21.90 -0.08
N GLY A 111 29.70 21.36 -0.91
CA GLY A 111 29.53 21.82 -2.29
C GLY A 111 30.73 21.58 -3.21
N ARG A 112 31.71 20.76 -2.80
CA ARG A 112 32.96 20.53 -3.54
C ARG A 112 32.74 19.97 -4.94
N LEU A 113 31.73 19.13 -5.13
CA LEU A 113 31.40 18.51 -6.41
C LEU A 113 30.17 19.20 -7.02
N LYS A 114 30.24 19.49 -8.33
CA LYS A 114 29.09 20.03 -9.11
C LYS A 114 27.93 19.04 -9.25
N ARG A 115 28.15 17.75 -8.95
CA ARG A 115 27.13 16.70 -9.07
C ARG A 115 26.19 16.74 -7.87
N SER A 116 24.89 16.64 -8.13
CA SER A 116 23.91 16.54 -7.04
C SER A 116 24.00 15.18 -6.34
N SER A 117 23.51 15.14 -5.10
CA SER A 117 23.42 13.93 -4.30
C SER A 117 21.99 13.78 -3.81
N PHE A 118 21.60 12.55 -3.43
CA PHE A 118 20.27 12.30 -2.89
C PHE A 118 19.94 13.24 -1.72
N ALA A 119 20.89 13.46 -0.80
CA ALA A 119 20.71 14.35 0.35
C ALA A 119 20.51 15.82 -0.05
N LEU A 120 21.14 16.28 -1.14
CA LEU A 120 20.94 17.63 -1.67
C LEU A 120 19.54 17.75 -2.30
N GLU A 121 19.21 16.86 -3.24
CA GLU A 121 17.91 16.86 -3.91
C GLU A 121 16.75 16.75 -2.91
N ALA A 122 16.86 15.87 -1.92
CA ALA A 122 15.84 15.70 -0.88
C ALA A 122 15.64 16.97 -0.06
N ARG A 123 16.73 17.67 0.32
CA ARG A 123 16.64 18.94 1.06
C ARG A 123 16.04 20.05 0.20
N ASP A 124 16.45 20.15 -1.06
CA ASP A 124 15.93 21.17 -1.97
C ASP A 124 14.43 20.96 -2.19
N LEU A 125 13.98 19.70 -2.32
CA LEU A 125 12.56 19.34 -2.36
C LEU A 125 11.83 19.66 -1.04
N GLN A 126 12.40 19.31 0.11
CA GLN A 126 11.81 19.62 1.42
C GLN A 126 11.66 21.13 1.63
N LYS A 127 12.67 21.93 1.26
CA LYS A 127 12.59 23.41 1.31
C LYS A 127 11.51 23.95 0.38
N LYS A 128 11.47 23.44 -0.86
CA LYS A 128 10.49 23.86 -1.87
C LYS A 128 9.04 23.60 -1.42
N HIS A 129 8.81 22.52 -0.66
CA HIS A 129 7.49 22.09 -0.20
C HIS A 129 7.29 22.28 1.31
N GLN A 130 8.08 23.15 1.96
CA GLN A 130 8.08 23.29 3.42
C GLN A 130 6.72 23.72 3.97
N THR A 131 5.98 24.57 3.25
CA THR A 131 4.64 25.03 3.63
C THR A 131 3.55 23.97 3.45
N GLU A 132 3.81 22.93 2.66
CA GLU A 132 2.88 21.82 2.40
C GLU A 132 3.16 20.60 3.31
N MET A 133 4.29 20.61 4.02
CA MET A 133 4.72 19.52 4.90
C MET A 133 4.17 19.71 6.33
N PRO A 134 3.86 18.62 7.05
CA PRO A 134 3.55 18.69 8.47
C PRO A 134 4.74 19.27 9.25
N GLU A 135 4.46 20.16 10.20
CA GLU A 135 5.48 20.83 11.02
C GLU A 135 6.23 19.84 11.93
N LEU A 136 5.57 18.74 12.32
CA LEU A 136 6.14 17.65 13.09
C LEU A 136 5.85 16.31 12.41
N VAL A 137 6.90 15.55 12.10
CA VAL A 137 6.79 14.15 11.67
C VAL A 137 7.30 13.28 12.81
N GLU A 138 6.38 12.72 13.58
CA GLU A 138 6.75 11.73 14.58
C GLU A 138 7.11 10.40 13.89
N PRO A 139 8.27 9.81 14.18
CA PRO A 139 8.60 8.50 13.65
C PRO A 139 7.57 7.50 14.18
N PRO A 140 7.01 6.61 13.32
CA PRO A 140 6.15 5.55 13.83
C PRO A 140 7.00 4.63 14.70
N SER A 141 6.80 4.70 16.02
CA SER A 141 7.42 3.80 16.97
C SER A 141 6.66 2.48 16.97
N PHE A 142 7.21 1.48 16.29
CA PHE A 142 6.77 0.10 16.45
C PHE A 142 7.73 -0.57 17.43
N SER A 143 7.36 -0.62 18.70
CA SER A 143 7.98 -1.55 19.65
C SER A 143 7.28 -2.90 19.51
N LEU A 144 7.96 -3.85 18.86
CA LEU A 144 7.61 -5.25 19.08
C LEU A 144 8.28 -5.63 20.40
N ASP A 145 7.48 -5.75 21.47
CA ASP A 145 7.97 -6.09 22.81
C ASP A 145 8.71 -7.44 22.85
N ALA A 146 8.61 -8.25 21.79
CA ALA A 146 9.42 -9.43 21.51
C ALA A 146 9.50 -9.66 19.99
N PRO A 147 10.60 -10.18 19.45
CA PRO A 147 10.65 -10.63 18.07
C PRO A 147 9.57 -11.70 17.77
N PRO A 148 9.00 -11.72 16.56
CA PRO A 148 7.87 -12.58 16.22
C PRO A 148 8.17 -14.10 16.23
N TRP A 149 9.44 -14.49 16.38
CA TRP A 149 9.88 -15.89 16.51
C TRP A 149 10.13 -16.31 17.96
N GLU A 150 10.03 -15.38 18.91
CA GLU A 150 10.14 -15.72 20.32
C GLU A 150 8.82 -16.33 20.77
N ASP A 151 8.90 -17.57 21.25
CA ASP A 151 7.77 -18.36 21.68
C ASP A 151 7.20 -17.75 22.96
N ARG A 152 6.28 -16.78 22.78
CA ARG A 152 5.43 -16.34 23.86
C ARG A 152 4.51 -17.51 24.15
N GLN A 153 4.92 -18.37 25.09
CA GLN A 153 4.07 -19.36 25.75
C GLN A 153 2.97 -18.64 26.54
N GLY A 154 2.08 -17.96 25.82
CA GLY A 154 0.90 -17.31 26.33
C GLY A 154 -0.29 -18.07 25.78
N ASN A 155 -0.92 -18.87 26.64
CA ASN A 155 -2.29 -19.37 26.56
C ASN A 155 -2.90 -19.45 25.15
N LEU A 156 -2.29 -20.22 24.25
CA LEU A 156 -2.90 -20.52 22.96
C LEU A 156 -4.04 -21.52 23.18
N ASP A 157 -5.25 -21.00 23.32
CA ASP A 157 -6.46 -21.82 23.40
C ASP A 157 -7.01 -22.06 21.98
N ILE A 158 -6.86 -23.29 21.47
CA ILE A 158 -7.36 -23.69 20.15
C ILE A 158 -8.71 -24.38 20.35
N GLN A 159 -9.79 -23.64 20.14
CA GLN A 159 -11.14 -24.20 20.18
C GLN A 159 -11.60 -24.62 18.77
N THR A 160 -11.68 -25.93 18.53
CA THR A 160 -12.13 -26.50 17.25
C THR A 160 -13.61 -26.89 17.24
N SER A 161 -14.30 -26.77 18.38
CA SER A 161 -15.70 -27.12 18.53
C SER A 161 -16.53 -25.93 19.04
N VAL A 162 -17.64 -25.68 18.36
CA VAL A 162 -18.68 -24.76 18.86
C VAL A 162 -19.70 -25.62 19.62
N PRO A 163 -20.03 -25.29 20.88
CA PRO A 163 -21.06 -26.00 21.63
C PRO A 163 -22.40 -26.05 20.86
N TYR A 164 -23.10 -27.18 20.97
CA TYR A 164 -24.44 -27.39 20.38
C TYR A 164 -24.53 -27.45 18.84
N LEU A 165 -23.41 -27.42 18.12
CA LEU A 165 -23.38 -27.79 16.70
C LEU A 165 -23.49 -29.31 16.53
N THR A 166 -24.40 -29.75 15.66
CA THR A 166 -24.51 -31.15 15.25
C THR A 166 -23.97 -31.38 13.84
N THR A 167 -24.17 -32.58 13.28
CA THR A 167 -23.59 -32.96 11.99
C THR A 167 -24.06 -32.06 10.84
N LYS A 168 -23.33 -32.09 9.72
CA LYS A 168 -23.51 -31.16 8.58
C LYS A 168 -24.94 -31.17 8.03
N ASP A 169 -25.68 -32.26 8.17
CA ASP A 169 -26.98 -32.47 7.54
C ASP A 169 -28.17 -32.29 8.50
N GLU A 170 -27.94 -32.12 9.80
CA GLU A 170 -28.99 -32.05 10.83
C GLU A 170 -29.45 -30.61 11.16
N GLN A 171 -28.60 -29.61 10.91
CA GLN A 171 -28.87 -28.22 11.26
C GLN A 171 -28.78 -27.29 10.05
N SER A 172 -29.71 -26.35 9.98
CA SER A 172 -29.71 -25.31 8.95
C SER A 172 -28.46 -24.41 9.06
N ASN A 173 -27.98 -23.89 7.92
CA ASN A 173 -26.84 -22.96 7.92
C ASN A 173 -27.10 -21.70 8.76
N ALA A 174 -28.36 -21.25 8.86
CA ALA A 174 -28.75 -20.12 9.68
C ALA A 174 -28.60 -20.42 11.18
N THR A 175 -29.02 -21.61 11.62
CA THR A 175 -28.88 -22.07 13.01
C THR A 175 -27.40 -22.19 13.40
N LYS A 176 -26.57 -22.78 12.52
CA LYS A 176 -25.12 -22.91 12.75
C LYS A 176 -24.47 -21.54 12.91
N LYS A 177 -24.79 -20.60 12.02
CA LYS A 177 -24.30 -19.22 12.09
C LYS A 177 -24.72 -18.53 13.40
N ALA A 178 -25.98 -18.67 13.82
CA ALA A 178 -26.47 -18.06 15.03
C ALA A 178 -25.76 -18.60 16.29
N LEU A 179 -25.59 -19.92 16.39
CA LEU A 179 -24.89 -20.56 17.52
C LEU A 179 -23.41 -20.15 17.59
N THR A 180 -22.73 -20.11 16.45
CA THR A 180 -21.33 -19.64 16.38
C THR A 180 -21.20 -18.18 16.78
N LEU A 181 -22.08 -17.30 16.30
CA LEU A 181 -22.06 -15.88 16.68
C LEU A 181 -22.33 -15.69 18.17
N ALA A 182 -23.29 -16.42 18.75
CA ALA A 182 -23.59 -16.36 20.18
C ALA A 182 -22.40 -16.79 21.05
N MET A 183 -21.71 -17.88 20.67
CA MET A 183 -20.49 -18.32 21.35
C MET A 183 -19.38 -17.25 21.27
N LEU A 184 -19.19 -16.65 20.10
CA LEU A 184 -18.17 -15.62 19.90
C LEU A 184 -18.46 -14.38 20.74
N GLU A 185 -19.73 -13.96 20.84
CA GLU A 185 -20.13 -12.80 21.66
C GLU A 185 -19.98 -13.07 23.16
N GLU A 186 -20.31 -14.28 23.63
CA GLU A 186 -20.19 -14.68 25.04
C GLU A 186 -18.72 -14.82 25.49
N ARG A 187 -17.89 -15.48 24.68
CA ARG A 187 -16.51 -15.81 25.05
C ARG A 187 -15.48 -14.77 24.61
N TYR A 188 -15.73 -14.10 23.48
CA TYR A 188 -14.78 -13.20 22.82
C TYR A 188 -15.46 -11.89 22.37
N PRO A 189 -16.03 -11.10 23.30
CA PRO A 189 -16.76 -9.88 22.99
C PRO A 189 -15.89 -8.85 22.25
N GLN A 190 -16.48 -8.15 21.28
CA GLN A 190 -15.79 -7.19 20.41
C GLN A 190 -15.25 -5.97 21.17
N GLU A 191 -15.77 -5.69 22.35
CA GLU A 191 -15.35 -4.60 23.22
C GLU A 191 -13.98 -4.86 23.87
N VAL A 192 -13.57 -6.13 23.97
CA VAL A 192 -12.36 -6.55 24.68
C VAL A 192 -11.37 -7.23 23.73
N TRP A 193 -11.85 -7.94 22.71
CA TRP A 193 -11.03 -8.75 21.82
C TRP A 193 -10.88 -8.13 20.43
N ILE A 194 -9.66 -8.20 19.88
CA ILE A 194 -9.44 -7.98 18.45
C ILE A 194 -9.85 -9.25 17.72
N GLN A 195 -10.92 -9.16 16.92
CA GLN A 195 -11.39 -10.28 16.13
C GLN A 195 -10.74 -10.26 14.76
N VAL A 196 -10.10 -11.37 14.39
CA VAL A 196 -9.49 -11.56 13.07
C VAL A 196 -10.10 -12.81 12.45
N TYR A 197 -10.89 -12.61 11.40
CA TYR A 197 -11.48 -13.68 10.61
C TYR A 197 -10.59 -13.97 9.42
N THR A 198 -10.31 -15.24 9.17
CA THR A 198 -9.60 -15.67 7.97
C THR A 198 -10.41 -16.77 7.27
N ASP A 199 -10.68 -16.63 5.97
CA ASP A 199 -11.28 -17.69 5.17
C ASP A 199 -10.15 -18.45 4.46
N GLY A 200 -9.59 -19.45 5.13
CA GLY A 200 -8.62 -20.35 4.54
C GLY A 200 -9.33 -21.45 3.75
N SER A 201 -9.48 -21.30 2.44
CA SER A 201 -9.88 -22.40 1.56
C SER A 201 -8.65 -22.95 0.85
N ALA A 202 -8.18 -24.13 1.26
CA ALA A 202 -7.12 -24.87 0.58
C ALA A 202 -7.54 -26.34 0.42
N THR A 203 -7.49 -26.84 -0.81
CA THR A 203 -7.67 -28.28 -1.06
C THR A 203 -6.37 -29.00 -0.68
N GLU A 204 -6.47 -30.02 0.17
CA GLU A 204 -5.31 -30.78 0.68
C GLU A 204 -4.24 -29.90 1.36
N ALA A 205 -4.63 -28.74 1.91
CA ALA A 205 -3.72 -27.73 2.49
C ALA A 205 -2.66 -27.13 1.54
N VAL A 206 -2.64 -27.47 0.24
CA VAL A 206 -1.57 -27.06 -0.69
C VAL A 206 -2.08 -26.50 -2.03
N LYS A 207 -3.30 -26.83 -2.47
CA LYS A 207 -3.79 -26.44 -3.82
C LYS A 207 -4.95 -25.44 -3.76
N ASN A 208 -4.95 -24.49 -4.71
CA ASN A 208 -5.97 -23.45 -4.90
C ASN A 208 -6.30 -22.67 -3.62
N GLY A 209 -5.25 -22.30 -2.88
CA GLY A 209 -5.35 -21.52 -1.64
C GLY A 209 -5.80 -20.08 -1.91
N GLY A 210 -7.04 -19.76 -1.54
CA GLY A 210 -7.50 -18.38 -1.35
C GLY A 210 -7.47 -18.04 0.14
N ARG A 211 -7.09 -16.81 0.48
CA ARG A 211 -7.20 -16.28 1.85
C ARG A 211 -7.59 -14.80 1.81
N GLY A 212 -8.68 -14.48 2.48
CA GLY A 212 -9.03 -13.15 2.92
C GLY A 212 -8.82 -13.05 4.43
N CYS A 213 -8.50 -11.85 4.91
CA CYS A 213 -8.57 -11.53 6.32
C CYS A 213 -9.48 -10.32 6.53
N MET A 214 -10.31 -10.39 7.55
CA MET A 214 -11.10 -9.26 8.05
C MET A 214 -10.76 -9.09 9.52
N SER A 215 -10.32 -7.91 9.91
CA SER A 215 -10.08 -7.57 11.32
C SER A 215 -11.03 -6.48 11.78
N SER A 216 -11.52 -6.62 13.01
CA SER A 216 -12.27 -5.57 13.74
C SER A 216 -11.59 -5.34 15.08
N THR A 217 -11.18 -4.09 15.31
CA THR A 217 -10.53 -3.66 16.56
C THR A 217 -11.57 -3.04 17.51
N PRO A 218 -11.46 -3.25 18.84
CA PRO A 218 -12.31 -2.59 19.82
C PRO A 218 -12.26 -1.06 19.66
N VAL A 219 -13.40 -0.40 19.75
CA VAL A 219 -13.46 1.07 19.73
C VAL A 219 -12.98 1.60 21.07
N GLU A 220 -11.77 2.15 21.12
CA GLU A 220 -11.31 2.89 22.30
C GLU A 220 -12.26 4.07 22.57
N ARG A 221 -12.96 4.04 23.72
CA ARG A 221 -13.65 5.21 24.28
C ARG A 221 -12.60 6.26 24.65
N GLY A 222 -12.22 7.11 23.69
CA GLY A 222 -11.36 8.27 23.95
C GLY A 222 -10.49 8.78 22.79
N LYS A 223 -10.33 8.02 21.70
CA LYS A 223 -9.53 8.48 20.54
C LYS A 223 -10.31 8.39 19.24
N GLN A 224 -11.30 9.28 19.08
CA GLN A 224 -11.72 9.69 17.74
C GLN A 224 -10.60 10.51 17.11
N ARG A 225 -9.72 9.87 16.32
CA ARG A 225 -9.08 10.47 15.13
C ARG A 225 -8.35 9.41 14.30
N LEU A 226 -8.77 9.32 13.03
CA LEU A 226 -8.00 8.91 11.85
C LEU A 226 -7.86 7.43 11.43
N TYR A 227 -8.75 6.51 11.81
CA TYR A 227 -8.80 5.17 11.20
C TYR A 227 -10.18 4.71 10.69
N GLN A 228 -11.07 5.64 10.32
CA GLN A 228 -12.40 5.27 9.80
C GLN A 228 -12.48 5.00 8.29
N GLN A 229 -11.36 4.89 7.57
CA GLN A 229 -11.37 4.50 6.15
C GLN A 229 -10.21 3.57 5.80
N ALA A 230 -10.19 2.36 6.35
CA ALA A 230 -9.31 1.31 5.86
C ALA A 230 -9.88 -0.10 6.09
N SER A 231 -11.08 -0.39 5.57
CA SER A 231 -11.43 -1.77 5.23
C SER A 231 -10.51 -2.22 4.09
N THR A 232 -9.30 -2.67 4.44
CA THR A 232 -8.30 -3.13 3.48
C THR A 232 -8.42 -4.64 3.38
N VAL A 233 -9.14 -5.13 2.36
CA VAL A 233 -9.03 -6.53 1.94
C VAL A 233 -7.65 -6.68 1.29
N GLN A 234 -6.69 -7.27 2.00
CA GLN A 234 -5.41 -7.64 1.42
C GLN A 234 -5.51 -9.04 0.83
N THR A 235 -5.70 -9.13 -0.49
CA THR A 235 -5.58 -10.39 -1.22
C THR A 235 -4.11 -10.60 -1.60
N THR A 236 -3.44 -11.53 -0.94
CA THR A 236 -2.06 -11.91 -1.27
C THR A 236 -2.04 -13.32 -1.82
N GLU A 237 -2.02 -13.45 -3.16
CA GLU A 237 -1.73 -14.73 -3.84
C GLU A 237 -0.26 -15.12 -3.58
N LEU A 238 -0.03 -16.19 -2.80
CA LEU A 238 1.26 -16.87 -2.80
C LEU A 238 1.17 -18.06 -3.75
N ARG A 239 1.73 -17.91 -4.96
CA ARG A 239 2.00 -19.05 -5.84
C ARG A 239 3.30 -19.71 -5.40
N TYR A 240 3.21 -20.87 -4.77
CA TYR A 240 4.37 -21.77 -4.65
C TYR A 240 4.64 -22.36 -6.04
N LYS A 241 5.86 -22.15 -6.55
CA LYS A 241 6.40 -22.93 -7.67
C LYS A 241 7.11 -24.14 -7.07
N HIS A 242 6.76 -25.33 -7.57
CA HIS A 242 7.51 -26.56 -7.38
C HIS A 242 8.91 -26.43 -7.99
#